data_AF-A0A2B1KPV8-F1
#
_entry.id   AF-A0A2B1KPV8-F1
#
_cell.length_a   1.000
_cell.length_b   1.000
_cell.length_c   1.000
_cell.angle_alpha   90.00
_cell.angle_beta   90.00
_cell.angle_gamma   90.00
#
_symmetry.space_group_name_H-M   'P 1'
#
loop_
_entity.id
_entity.type
_entity.pdbx_description
1 polymer ?
#
loop_
_entity_poly.entity_id
_entity_poly.type
_entity_poly.pdbx_seq_one_letter_code
_entity_poly.pdbx_strand_id
1 'polypeptide(L)'
;MTHNNCFGHNHCNPIVFTPDCCNNPQTVPITNEQLGRLKTILNSLISAIAAFFADPSNTNRLALLDLFTQLLNLLNELAPSPEGNYLKQLIQSIITVLQSPNPNLSELLSLLQQFYSALAPFFFLLIIDPACLNILLNLLVQLIGATPGAGATGAT
;
A
#
# COMPACT_ATOMS: atom_id res chain seq x y z
N MET A 1 37.54 -5.32 -29.17
CA MET A 1 37.93 -5.21 -27.74
C MET A 1 37.09 -4.06 -27.18
N THR A 2 36.19 -4.21 -26.22
CA THR A 2 36.25 -5.03 -25.01
C THR A 2 34.89 -5.69 -24.68
N HIS A 3 34.98 -6.90 -24.11
CA HIS A 3 33.93 -7.61 -23.39
C HIS A 3 34.03 -7.22 -21.91
N ASN A 4 32.91 -7.23 -21.17
CA ASN A 4 32.80 -7.53 -19.73
C ASN A 4 31.31 -7.42 -19.33
N ASN A 5 30.66 -8.28 -18.55
CA ASN A 5 30.76 -9.71 -18.23
C ASN A 5 29.49 -9.97 -17.41
N CYS A 6 28.55 -10.79 -17.88
CA CYS A 6 27.38 -11.16 -17.07
C CYS A 6 26.91 -12.60 -17.31
N PHE A 7 27.82 -13.53 -17.62
CA PHE A 7 27.49 -14.95 -17.66
C PHE A 7 28.58 -15.79 -16.99
N GLY A 8 28.27 -16.19 -15.76
CA GLY A 8 29.06 -17.09 -14.93
C GLY A 8 28.15 -18.03 -14.15
N HIS A 9 27.55 -18.98 -14.87
CA HIS A 9 27.19 -20.33 -14.42
C HIS A 9 26.04 -20.57 -13.40
N ASN A 10 25.15 -21.48 -13.84
CA ASN A 10 24.39 -22.49 -13.08
C ASN A 10 22.99 -22.14 -12.54
N HIS A 11 21.99 -22.70 -13.21
CA HIS A 11 20.61 -22.93 -12.76
C HIS A 11 19.84 -21.73 -12.20
N CYS A 12 19.25 -20.93 -13.08
CA CYS A 12 17.94 -20.31 -12.84
C CYS A 12 17.30 -20.04 -14.20
N ASN A 13 16.04 -20.45 -14.36
CA ASN A 13 15.22 -20.19 -15.53
C ASN A 13 15.29 -18.69 -15.90
N PRO A 14 15.53 -18.31 -17.16
CA PRO A 14 15.65 -16.90 -17.52
C PRO A 14 14.31 -16.23 -17.23
N ILE A 15 14.28 -15.34 -16.23
CA ILE A 15 13.22 -14.35 -16.15
C ILE A 15 13.47 -13.43 -17.35
N VAL A 16 12.84 -13.76 -18.47
CA VAL A 16 12.60 -12.82 -19.54
C VAL A 16 11.84 -11.67 -18.90
N PHE A 17 12.52 -10.55 -18.68
CA PHE A 17 11.84 -9.26 -18.61
C PHE A 17 11.37 -8.99 -20.03
N THR A 18 10.18 -9.49 -20.36
CA THR A 18 9.47 -9.02 -21.54
C THR A 18 9.28 -7.51 -21.37
N PRO A 19 9.46 -6.71 -22.43
CA PRO A 19 9.06 -5.30 -22.45
C PRO A 19 7.55 -5.10 -22.17
N ASP A 20 6.78 -6.18 -22.08
CA ASP A 20 5.39 -6.23 -21.62
C ASP A 20 5.25 -5.90 -20.11
N CYS A 21 6.31 -5.99 -19.31
CA CYS A 21 6.29 -5.56 -17.90
C CYS A 21 6.09 -4.03 -17.75
N CYS A 22 6.39 -3.25 -18.79
CA CYS A 22 6.19 -1.80 -18.83
C CYS A 22 4.88 -1.37 -19.49
N ASN A 23 4.07 -2.31 -19.97
CA ASN A 23 2.73 -2.03 -20.45
C ASN A 23 1.77 -2.49 -19.36
N ASN A 24 1.76 -1.78 -18.23
CA ASN A 24 0.68 -1.92 -17.26
C ASN A 24 -0.46 -1.04 -17.78
N PRO A 25 -1.42 -1.56 -18.58
CA PRO A 25 -2.53 -0.73 -19.02
C PRO A 25 -3.19 -0.19 -17.75
N GLN A 26 -3.22 1.12 -17.60
CA GLN A 26 -4.04 1.73 -16.59
C GLN A 26 -5.47 1.27 -16.88
N THR A 27 -5.98 0.36 -16.07
CA THR A 27 -7.22 -0.39 -16.32
C THR A 27 -8.31 0.01 -15.36
N VAL A 28 -7.96 0.67 -14.25
CA VAL A 28 -8.90 1.04 -13.20
C VAL A 28 -9.24 2.52 -13.35
N PRO A 29 -10.39 2.86 -13.97
CA PRO A 29 -10.86 4.24 -14.01
C PRO A 29 -11.15 4.75 -12.59
N ILE A 30 -10.73 5.98 -12.33
CA ILE A 30 -11.00 6.69 -11.07
C ILE A 30 -11.41 8.12 -11.39
N THR A 31 -12.46 8.62 -10.74
CA THR A 31 -12.90 10.01 -10.91
C THR A 31 -12.05 10.95 -10.06
N ASN A 32 -12.00 12.23 -10.42
CA ASN A 32 -11.29 13.25 -9.63
C ASN A 32 -11.78 13.31 -8.16
N GLU A 33 -13.08 13.09 -7.95
CA GLU A 33 -13.66 13.01 -6.61
C GLU A 33 -13.15 11.80 -5.83
N GLN A 34 -13.16 10.61 -6.43
CA GLN A 34 -12.64 9.38 -5.81
C GLN A 34 -11.14 9.49 -5.53
N LEU A 35 -10.38 10.10 -6.45
CA LEU A 35 -8.95 10.36 -6.26
C LEU A 35 -8.69 11.37 -5.12
N GLY A 36 -9.53 12.40 -5.00
CA GLY A 36 -9.48 13.34 -3.88
C GLY A 36 -9.75 12.63 -2.55
N ARG A 37 -10.80 11.80 -2.49
CA ARG A 37 -11.12 10.96 -1.34
C ARG A 37 -9.97 10.01 -0.97
N LEU A 38 -9.37 9.33 -1.96
CA LEU A 38 -8.21 8.45 -1.73
C LEU A 38 -7.06 9.20 -1.05
N LYS A 39 -6.67 10.37 -1.59
CA LYS A 39 -5.58 11.18 -1.03
C LYS A 39 -5.87 11.61 0.40
N THR A 40 -7.10 12.05 0.69
CA THR A 40 -7.51 12.43 2.04
C THR A 40 -7.46 11.25 3.01
N ILE A 41 -7.97 10.08 2.61
CA ILE A 41 -7.95 8.88 3.45
C ILE A 41 -6.50 8.46 3.73
N LEU A 42 -5.64 8.41 2.71
CA LEU A 42 -4.22 8.06 2.89
C LEU A 42 -3.51 9.06 3.81
N ASN A 43 -3.78 10.35 3.69
CA ASN A 43 -3.20 11.37 4.56
C ASN A 43 -3.65 11.21 6.02
N SER A 44 -4.95 10.98 6.25
CA SER A 44 -5.49 10.70 7.58
C SER A 44 -4.94 9.41 8.18
N LEU A 45 -4.72 8.37 7.35
CA LEU A 45 -4.12 7.11 7.77
C LEU A 45 -2.70 7.31 8.32
N ILE A 46 -1.87 8.17 7.71
CA ILE A 46 -0.52 8.47 8.20
C ILE A 46 -0.58 8.91 9.67
N SER A 47 -1.43 9.89 9.97
CA SER A 47 -1.59 10.41 11.33
C SER A 47 -2.20 9.40 12.29
N ALA A 48 -3.23 8.65 11.85
CA ALA A 48 -3.93 7.69 12.69
C ALA A 48 -3.06 6.47 13.04
N ILE A 49 -2.23 6.00 12.10
CA ILE A 49 -1.27 4.91 12.33
C ILE A 49 -0.25 5.35 13.38
N ALA A 50 0.37 6.52 13.20
CA ALA A 50 1.33 7.05 14.17
C ALA A 50 0.71 7.21 15.57
N ALA A 51 -0.50 7.75 15.65
CA ALA A 51 -1.23 7.92 16.91
C ALA A 51 -1.57 6.58 17.58
N PHE A 52 -2.05 5.59 16.82
CA PHE A 52 -2.39 4.27 17.34
C PHE A 52 -1.17 3.52 17.90
N PHE A 53 -0.03 3.59 17.22
CA PHE A 53 1.18 2.94 17.69
C PHE A 53 1.85 3.69 18.86
N ALA A 54 1.68 5.00 18.96
CA ALA A 54 2.11 5.78 20.13
C ALA A 54 1.21 5.53 21.35
N ASP A 55 -0.09 5.37 21.13
CA ASP A 55 -1.11 5.12 22.16
C ASP A 55 -2.23 4.21 21.59
N PRO A 56 -2.24 2.91 21.91
CA PRO A 56 -3.23 1.96 21.37
C PRO A 56 -4.58 2.03 22.10
N SER A 57 -5.04 3.23 22.47
CA SER A 57 -6.35 3.45 23.10
C SER A 57 -7.50 3.10 22.16
N ASN A 58 -8.68 2.82 22.73
CA ASN A 58 -9.90 2.57 21.95
C ASN A 58 -10.21 3.69 20.95
N THR A 59 -9.97 4.95 21.31
CA THR A 59 -10.18 6.10 20.41
C THR A 59 -9.31 5.99 19.16
N ASN A 60 -8.00 5.75 19.32
CA ASN A 60 -7.06 5.67 18.20
C ASN A 60 -7.29 4.40 17.36
N ARG A 61 -7.64 3.28 18.00
CA ARG A 61 -8.03 2.05 17.32
C ARG A 61 -9.28 2.26 16.45
N LEU A 62 -10.31 2.88 17.00
CA LEU A 62 -11.56 3.14 16.27
C LEU A 62 -11.36 4.14 15.14
N ALA A 63 -10.54 5.18 15.33
CA ALA A 63 -10.17 6.10 14.26
C ALA A 63 -9.44 5.37 13.11
N LEU A 64 -8.52 4.47 13.43
CA LEU A 64 -7.81 3.67 12.44
C LEU A 64 -8.75 2.70 11.70
N LEU A 65 -9.64 2.03 12.44
CA LEU A 65 -10.65 1.12 11.89
C LEU A 65 -11.61 1.84 10.94
N ASP A 66 -12.07 3.04 11.32
CA ASP A 66 -12.96 3.86 10.51
C ASP A 66 -12.28 4.26 9.19
N LEU A 67 -11.01 4.69 9.22
CA LEU A 67 -10.25 5.04 8.02
C LEU A 67 -10.02 3.84 7.08
N PHE A 68 -9.69 2.66 7.61
CA PHE A 68 -9.59 1.45 6.77
C PHE A 68 -10.94 1.04 6.19
N THR A 69 -12.04 1.25 6.92
CA THR A 69 -13.40 1.00 6.43
C THR A 69 -13.75 1.97 5.30
N GLN A 70 -13.44 3.26 5.45
CA GLN A 70 -13.60 4.27 4.40
C GLN A 70 -12.77 3.91 3.15
N LEU A 71 -11.53 3.46 3.34
CA LEU A 71 -10.68 3.01 2.22
C LEU A 71 -11.30 1.80 1.49
N LEU A 72 -11.78 0.80 2.24
CA LEU A 72 -12.43 -0.38 1.66
C LEU A 72 -13.67 0.01 0.84
N ASN A 73 -14.50 0.92 1.37
CA ASN A 73 -15.67 1.42 0.65
C ASN A 73 -15.28 2.12 -0.66
N LEU A 74 -14.27 2.98 -0.62
CA LEU A 74 -13.76 3.64 -1.83
C LEU A 74 -13.28 2.61 -2.86
N LEU A 75 -12.51 1.59 -2.44
CA LEU A 75 -12.06 0.54 -3.35
C LEU A 75 -13.22 -0.27 -3.93
N ASN A 76 -14.33 -0.42 -3.19
CA ASN A 76 -15.53 -1.09 -3.69
C ASN A 76 -16.29 -0.29 -4.75
N GLU A 77 -16.14 1.04 -4.79
CA GLU A 77 -16.67 1.88 -5.87
C GLU A 77 -15.86 1.76 -7.17
N LEU A 78 -14.59 1.36 -7.08
CA LEU A 78 -13.70 1.24 -8.23
C LEU A 78 -13.95 -0.05 -9.03
N ALA A 79 -13.60 0.00 -10.31
CA ALA A 79 -13.66 -1.17 -11.20
C ALA A 79 -12.81 -2.33 -10.64
N PRO A 80 -13.29 -3.58 -10.73
CA PRO A 80 -12.57 -4.73 -10.21
C PRO A 80 -11.27 -4.98 -10.97
N SER A 81 -10.19 -5.23 -10.23
CA SER A 81 -8.87 -5.61 -10.73
C SER A 81 -8.26 -6.65 -9.78
N PRO A 82 -7.37 -7.55 -10.24
CA PRO A 82 -6.74 -8.53 -9.36
C PRO A 82 -6.00 -7.89 -8.18
N GLU A 83 -5.24 -6.82 -8.42
CA GLU A 83 -4.51 -6.07 -7.41
C GLU A 83 -5.47 -5.32 -6.48
N GLY A 84 -6.52 -4.70 -7.03
CA GLY A 84 -7.57 -4.07 -6.22
C GLY A 84 -8.30 -5.08 -5.33
N ASN A 85 -8.53 -6.31 -5.82
CA ASN A 85 -9.18 -7.37 -5.05
C ASN A 85 -8.29 -7.89 -3.93
N TYR A 86 -6.99 -8.08 -4.20
CA TYR A 86 -6.02 -8.42 -3.17
C TYR A 86 -5.91 -7.31 -2.11
N LEU A 87 -5.88 -6.05 -2.52
CA LEU A 87 -5.85 -4.90 -1.60
C LEU A 87 -7.10 -4.86 -0.70
N LYS A 88 -8.29 -5.11 -1.26
CA LYS A 88 -9.54 -5.24 -0.49
C LYS A 88 -9.48 -6.38 0.54
N GLN A 89 -8.87 -7.51 0.21
CA GLN A 89 -8.69 -8.63 1.14
C GLN A 89 -7.75 -8.24 2.28
N LEU A 90 -6.61 -7.62 1.98
CA LEU A 90 -5.68 -7.14 3.00
C LEU A 90 -6.32 -6.11 3.95
N ILE A 91 -7.06 -5.15 3.40
CA ILE A 91 -7.79 -4.16 4.22
C ILE A 91 -8.83 -4.85 5.11
N GLN A 92 -9.57 -5.83 4.58
CA GLN A 92 -10.52 -6.59 5.39
C GLN A 92 -9.82 -7.34 6.53
N SER A 93 -8.69 -7.98 6.28
CA SER A 93 -7.90 -8.63 7.35
C SER A 93 -7.46 -7.61 8.40
N ILE A 94 -6.99 -6.43 8.01
CA ILE A 94 -6.63 -5.34 8.94
C ILE A 94 -7.83 -4.92 9.78
N ILE A 95 -9.00 -4.73 9.14
CA ILE A 95 -10.24 -4.37 9.85
C ILE A 95 -10.60 -5.45 10.88
N THR A 96 -10.53 -6.73 10.53
CA THR A 96 -10.81 -7.84 11.46
C THR A 96 -9.89 -7.81 12.68
N VAL A 97 -8.59 -7.55 12.49
CA VAL A 97 -7.66 -7.41 13.61
C VAL A 97 -8.05 -6.20 14.47
N LEU A 98 -8.30 -5.06 13.85
CA LEU A 98 -8.65 -3.82 14.55
C LEU A 98 -10.01 -3.88 15.24
N GLN A 99 -10.94 -4.76 14.83
CA GLN A 99 -12.24 -4.95 15.50
C GLN A 99 -12.06 -5.52 16.91
N SER A 100 -11.02 -6.31 17.14
CA SER A 100 -10.71 -6.86 18.46
C SER A 100 -10.37 -5.74 19.46
N PRO A 101 -10.83 -5.82 20.72
CA PRO A 101 -10.51 -4.81 21.73
C PRO A 101 -9.02 -4.79 22.08
N ASN A 102 -8.32 -5.91 21.88
CA ASN A 102 -6.88 -6.05 22.06
C ASN A 102 -6.27 -6.64 20.77
N PRO A 103 -6.01 -5.83 19.74
CA PRO A 103 -5.48 -6.31 18.46
C PRO A 103 -4.06 -6.88 18.62
N ASN A 104 -3.75 -7.96 17.89
CA ASN A 104 -2.39 -8.48 17.82
C ASN A 104 -1.51 -7.53 16.99
N LEU A 105 -0.62 -6.79 17.66
CA LEU A 105 0.22 -5.79 17.00
C LEU A 105 1.20 -6.41 15.98
N SER A 106 1.69 -7.63 16.21
CA SER A 106 2.62 -8.30 15.28
C SER A 106 1.90 -8.70 13.99
N GLU A 107 0.67 -9.20 14.12
CA GLU A 107 -0.19 -9.50 12.98
C GLU A 107 -0.57 -8.23 12.23
N LEU A 108 -0.98 -7.17 12.94
CA LEU A 108 -1.29 -5.88 12.35
C LEU A 108 -0.11 -5.30 11.56
N LEU A 109 1.10 -5.32 12.13
CA LEU A 109 2.32 -4.86 11.46
C LEU A 109 2.58 -5.65 10.16
N SER A 110 2.44 -6.97 10.23
CA SER A 110 2.64 -7.85 9.06
C SER A 110 1.61 -7.56 7.96
N LEU A 111 0.36 -7.30 8.32
CA LEU A 111 -0.69 -6.93 7.39
C LEU A 111 -0.48 -5.53 6.80
N LEU A 112 -0.05 -4.56 7.60
CA LEU A 112 0.28 -3.20 7.13
C LEU A 112 1.42 -3.23 6.12
N GLN A 113 2.48 -4.02 6.35
CA GLN A 113 3.58 -4.19 5.41
C GLN A 113 3.13 -4.79 4.06
N GLN A 114 2.25 -5.80 4.11
CA GLN A 114 1.66 -6.36 2.89
C GLN A 114 0.78 -5.34 2.17
N PHE A 115 -0.01 -4.57 2.93
CA PHE A 115 -0.84 -3.49 2.40
C PHE A 115 -0.02 -2.41 1.68
N TYR A 116 1.10 -1.96 2.26
CA TYR A 116 2.00 -1.01 1.59
C TYR A 116 2.63 -1.59 0.33
N SER A 117 3.03 -2.86 0.36
CA SER A 117 3.59 -3.55 -0.81
C SER A 117 2.58 -3.73 -1.94
N ALA A 118 1.29 -3.88 -1.60
CA ALA A 118 0.19 -4.00 -2.56
C ALA A 118 -0.33 -2.64 -3.09
N LEU A 119 -0.15 -1.56 -2.32
CA LEU A 119 -0.57 -0.21 -2.71
C LEU A 119 0.20 0.31 -3.93
N ALA A 120 1.53 0.10 -3.97
CA ALA A 120 2.35 0.54 -5.08
C ALA A 120 1.87 0.00 -6.44
N PRO A 121 1.76 -1.31 -6.68
CA PRO A 121 1.27 -1.85 -7.95
C PRO A 121 -0.18 -1.42 -8.24
N PHE A 122 -1.02 -1.29 -7.21
CA PHE A 122 -2.37 -0.78 -7.39
C PHE A 122 -2.41 0.66 -7.94
N PHE A 123 -1.54 1.56 -7.46
CA PHE A 123 -1.47 2.93 -7.96
C PHE A 123 -1.08 3.00 -9.44
N PHE A 124 -0.22 2.09 -9.92
CA PHE A 124 0.15 2.02 -11.33
C PHE A 124 -1.00 1.55 -12.23
N LEU A 125 -2.06 0.94 -11.69
CA LEU A 125 -3.24 0.52 -12.46
C LEU A 125 -4.30 1.61 -12.59
N LEU A 126 -4.27 2.62 -11.72
CA LEU A 126 -5.22 3.72 -11.75
C LEU A 126 -5.01 4.55 -13.03
N ILE A 127 -6.08 4.89 -13.72
CA ILE A 127 -6.06 5.82 -14.87
C ILE A 127 -5.94 7.25 -14.31
N ILE A 128 -4.71 7.69 -14.07
CA ILE A 128 -4.35 8.98 -13.49
C ILE A 128 -3.15 9.61 -14.18
N ASP A 129 -3.02 10.93 -14.07
CA ASP A 129 -1.85 11.68 -14.53
C ASP A 129 -0.59 11.35 -13.69
N PRO A 130 0.62 11.33 -14.28
CA PRO A 130 1.87 11.07 -13.56
C PRO A 130 2.13 11.95 -12.32
N ALA A 131 1.69 13.21 -12.30
CA ALA A 131 1.82 14.06 -11.11
C ALA A 131 0.95 13.55 -9.96
N CYS A 132 -0.25 13.03 -10.27
CA CYS A 132 -1.11 12.40 -9.26
C CYS A 132 -0.50 11.10 -8.73
N LEU A 133 0.11 10.30 -9.61
CA LEU A 133 0.83 9.10 -9.21
C LEU A 133 1.98 9.42 -8.24
N ASN A 134 2.79 10.44 -8.54
CA ASN A 134 3.89 10.85 -7.67
C ASN A 134 3.40 11.27 -6.27
N ILE A 135 2.27 11.97 -6.19
CA ILE A 135 1.65 12.31 -4.90
C ILE A 135 1.26 11.06 -4.12
N LEU A 136 0.64 10.06 -4.77
CA LEU A 136 0.24 8.81 -4.13
C LEU A 136 1.45 8.01 -3.63
N LEU A 137 2.52 7.93 -4.42
CA LEU A 137 3.78 7.29 -4.02
C LEU A 137 4.42 8.02 -2.83
N ASN A 138 4.40 9.35 -2.82
CA ASN A 138 4.89 10.12 -1.67
C ASN A 138 4.06 9.90 -0.40
N LEU A 139 2.73 9.73 -0.52
CA LEU A 139 1.87 9.34 0.60
C LEU A 139 2.18 7.92 1.09
N LEU A 140 2.48 6.99 0.18
CA LEU A 140 2.90 5.63 0.53
C LEU A 140 4.19 5.62 1.35
N VAL A 141 5.20 6.40 0.94
CA VAL A 141 6.46 6.52 1.70
C VAL A 141 6.21 7.05 3.11
N GLN A 142 5.32 8.04 3.26
CA GLN A 142 4.95 8.57 4.58
C GLN A 142 4.17 7.56 5.43
N LEU A 143 3.27 6.77 4.83
CA LEU A 143 2.55 5.69 5.52
C LEU A 143 3.52 4.64 6.08
N ILE A 144 4.52 4.26 5.28
CA ILE A 144 5.58 3.35 5.71
C ILE A 144 6.36 3.98 6.88
N GLY A 145 6.76 5.25 6.75
CA GLY A 145 7.49 5.97 7.79
C GLY A 145 6.73 6.19 9.11
N ALA A 146 5.40 6.23 9.07
CA ALA A 146 4.54 6.35 10.26
C ALA A 146 4.45 5.05 11.07
N THR A 147 4.83 3.91 10.50
CA THR A 147 4.72 2.60 11.15
C THR A 147 6.01 2.29 11.92
N PRO A 148 5.96 2.08 13.25
CA PRO A 148 7.16 1.72 14.01
C PRO A 148 7.72 0.38 13.53
N GLY A 149 9.05 0.31 13.38
CA GLY A 149 9.75 -0.88 12.86
C GLY A 149 10.01 -0.87 11.35
N ALA A 150 9.45 0.09 10.60
CA ALA A 150 9.76 0.27 9.18
C ALA A 150 11.08 1.05 8.92
N GLY A 151 11.67 1.64 9.95
CA GLY A 151 12.85 2.52 9.83
C GLY A 151 13.75 2.48 11.06
N ALA A 152 14.56 1.43 11.17
CA ALA A 152 15.89 1.55 11.77
C ALA A 152 16.94 1.39 10.67
N THR A 153 16.90 2.23 9.63
CA THR A 153 18.03 2.39 8.72
C THR A 153 19.00 3.42 9.31
N GLY A 154 19.89 2.91 10.18
CA GLY A 154 21.21 3.47 10.46
C GLY A 154 21.28 4.70 11.35
N ALA A 155 21.42 4.50 12.66
CA ALA A 155 22.34 5.32 13.44
C ALA A 155 23.72 4.66 13.35
N THR A 156 24.64 5.26 12.59
CA THR A 156 26.09 5.06 12.73
C THR A 156 26.72 6.41 12.87
#